data_AF-X1I6P6-F1
#
_entry.id   AF-X1I6P6-F1
#
_cell.length_a   1.000
_cell.length_b   1.000
_cell.length_c   1.000
_cell.angle_alpha   90.00
_cell.angle_beta   90.00
_cell.angle_gamma   90.00
#
_symmetry.space_group_name_H-M   'P 1'
#
loop_
_entity.id
_entity.type
_entity.pdbx_description
1 polymer ?
#
loop_
_entity_poly.entity_id
_entity_poly.type
_entity_poly.pdbx_seq_one_letter_code
_entity_poly.pdbx_strand_id
1 'polypeptide(L)'
;PLFKRTDKVNEPAFHDIVFRELYRSFGDDIIDEDRVAGGVLDIYALKTPLELKVEKKIQDKNLIFKKYKDQLIDYCYKKNSKIGILCVYENSKKGPGYSKDDIGIFKEEDINCVILIFRGNFPYSSKI
;
A
#
# COMPACT_ATOMS: atom_id res chain seq x y z
N PRO A 1 -1.49 -16.79 6.47
CA PRO A 1 -1.11 -15.36 6.49
C PRO A 1 -1.05 -14.91 5.04
N LEU A 2 -1.35 -13.64 4.74
CA LEU A 2 -1.32 -13.15 3.36
C LEU A 2 0.08 -13.27 2.73
N PHE A 3 1.12 -13.20 3.57
CA PHE A 3 2.51 -13.41 3.20
C PHE A 3 3.16 -14.37 4.20
N LYS A 4 3.93 -15.39 3.76
CA LYS A 4 4.59 -16.30 4.71
C LYS A 4 5.84 -15.66 5.31
N ARG A 5 6.23 -16.11 6.51
CA ARG A 5 7.35 -15.52 7.27
C ARG A 5 8.72 -15.68 6.58
N THR A 6 8.90 -16.66 5.71
CA THR A 6 10.17 -16.90 4.99
C THR A 6 10.24 -16.25 3.62
N ASP A 7 9.12 -15.77 3.08
CA ASP A 7 9.06 -15.35 1.69
C ASP A 7 9.67 -13.96 1.54
N LYS A 8 10.59 -13.83 0.58
CA LYS A 8 10.98 -12.56 0.00
C LYS A 8 9.94 -12.22 -1.07
N VAL A 9 9.13 -11.21 -0.80
CA VAL A 9 8.08 -10.75 -1.71
C VAL A 9 8.66 -9.65 -2.58
N ASN A 10 8.47 -9.71 -3.89
CA ASN A 10 8.79 -8.61 -4.81
C ASN A 10 7.52 -7.79 -5.10
N GLU A 11 7.66 -6.63 -5.76
CA GLU A 11 6.53 -5.74 -6.01
C GLU A 11 5.38 -6.42 -6.80
N PRO A 12 5.63 -7.17 -7.89
CA PRO A 12 4.56 -7.87 -8.60
C PRO A 12 3.79 -8.86 -7.72
N ALA A 13 4.50 -9.68 -6.93
CA ALA A 13 3.83 -10.63 -6.03
C ALA A 13 3.06 -9.91 -4.91
N PHE A 14 3.56 -8.75 -4.46
CA PHE A 14 2.86 -7.94 -3.47
C PHE A 14 1.57 -7.36 -4.06
N HIS A 15 1.67 -6.83 -5.27
CA HIS A 15 0.54 -6.32 -6.05
C HIS A 15 -0.54 -7.36 -6.26
N ASP A 16 -0.20 -8.52 -6.82
CA ASP A 16 -1.15 -9.60 -7.08
C ASP A 16 -1.92 -10.02 -5.82
N ILE A 17 -1.22 -10.05 -4.68
CA ILE A 17 -1.85 -10.41 -3.40
C ILE A 17 -2.79 -9.30 -2.94
N VAL A 18 -2.35 -8.04 -2.92
CA VAL A 18 -3.18 -6.93 -2.46
C VAL A 18 -4.41 -6.76 -3.36
N PHE A 19 -4.22 -6.75 -4.68
CA PHE A 19 -5.30 -6.65 -5.65
C PHE A 19 -6.32 -7.77 -5.45
N ARG A 20 -5.87 -9.04 -5.38
CA ARG A 20 -6.77 -10.18 -5.19
C ARG A 20 -7.60 -10.08 -3.91
N GLU A 21 -7.01 -9.67 -2.80
CA GLU A 21 -7.76 -9.57 -1.53
C GLU A 21 -8.74 -8.38 -1.53
N LEU A 22 -8.37 -7.26 -2.15
CA LEU A 22 -9.29 -6.13 -2.34
C LEU A 22 -10.44 -6.49 -3.28
N TYR A 23 -10.14 -7.09 -4.44
CA TYR A 23 -11.13 -7.49 -5.44
C TYR A 23 -12.11 -8.52 -4.87
N ARG A 24 -11.66 -9.45 -4.03
CA ARG A 24 -12.56 -10.38 -3.30
C ARG A 24 -13.56 -9.66 -2.40
N SER A 25 -13.18 -8.51 -1.85
CA SER A 25 -13.99 -7.77 -0.88
C SER A 25 -14.91 -6.75 -1.54
N PHE A 26 -14.47 -6.16 -2.65
CA PHE A 26 -15.11 -4.98 -3.26
C PHE A 26 -15.45 -5.16 -4.76
N GLY A 27 -15.02 -6.25 -5.38
CA GLY A 27 -15.31 -6.55 -6.78
C GLY A 27 -14.89 -5.44 -7.73
N ASP A 28 -15.81 -5.03 -8.60
CA ASP A 28 -15.59 -4.09 -9.69
C ASP A 28 -15.33 -2.63 -9.22
N ASP A 29 -15.42 -2.35 -7.92
CA ASP A 29 -14.98 -1.08 -7.32
C ASP A 29 -13.45 -0.97 -7.20
N ILE A 30 -12.71 -2.00 -7.63
CA ILE A 30 -11.25 -2.07 -7.67
C ILE A 30 -10.78 -2.09 -9.13
N ILE A 31 -9.95 -1.12 -9.50
CA ILE A 31 -9.30 -1.05 -10.81
C ILE A 31 -7.83 -1.44 -10.64
N ASP A 32 -7.43 -2.46 -11.41
CA ASP A 32 -6.04 -2.90 -11.53
C ASP A 32 -5.29 -2.02 -12.53
N GLU A 33 -4.08 -1.57 -12.17
CA GLU A 33 -3.17 -0.79 -13.02
C GLU A 33 -3.85 0.34 -13.83
N ASP A 34 -4.19 1.43 -13.15
CA ASP A 34 -4.87 2.56 -13.78
C ASP A 34 -3.87 3.52 -14.43
N ARG A 35 -3.82 3.53 -15.76
CA ARG A 35 -2.95 4.44 -16.52
C ARG A 35 -3.42 5.87 -16.37
N VAL A 36 -2.58 6.70 -15.76
CA VAL A 36 -2.77 8.14 -15.65
C VAL A 36 -1.69 8.87 -16.45
N ALA A 37 -1.95 10.12 -16.85
CA ALA A 37 -0.93 10.93 -17.52
C ALA A 37 0.31 11.02 -16.62
N GLY A 38 1.45 10.43 -17.00
CA GLY A 38 2.70 10.47 -16.20
C GLY A 38 3.00 9.22 -15.35
N GLY A 39 2.22 8.15 -15.44
CA GLY A 39 2.58 6.87 -14.81
C GLY A 39 1.45 5.84 -14.80
N VAL A 40 1.72 4.70 -14.16
CA VAL A 40 0.72 3.68 -13.87
C VAL A 40 0.49 3.69 -12.37
N LEU A 41 -0.74 3.97 -11.95
CA LEU A 41 -1.14 3.80 -10.56
C LEU A 41 -1.36 2.30 -10.32
N ASP A 42 -0.75 1.75 -9.28
CA ASP A 42 -0.83 0.32 -9.01
C ASP A 42 -2.29 -0.15 -8.83
N ILE A 43 -3.02 0.44 -7.88
CA ILE A 43 -4.43 0.08 -7.65
C ILE A 43 -5.26 1.34 -7.40
N TYR A 44 -6.45 1.41 -7.99
CA TYR A 44 -7.46 2.39 -7.62
C TYR A 44 -8.65 1.69 -6.97
N ALA A 45 -8.88 1.97 -5.69
CA ALA A 45 -9.88 1.26 -4.89
C ALA A 45 -10.78 2.26 -4.16
N LEU A 46 -12.10 2.13 -4.30
CA LEU A 46 -13.06 2.96 -3.53
C LEU A 46 -12.76 4.46 -3.65
N LYS A 47 -12.48 4.91 -4.88
CA LYS A 47 -12.09 6.30 -5.23
C LYS A 47 -10.76 6.78 -4.63
N THR A 48 -9.94 5.86 -4.13
CA THR A 48 -8.68 6.15 -3.44
C THR A 48 -7.50 5.54 -4.21
N PRO A 49 -6.46 6.31 -4.54
CA PRO A 49 -5.21 5.77 -5.08
C PRO A 49 -4.46 4.96 -4.04
N LEU A 50 -4.04 3.76 -4.41
CA LEU A 50 -3.18 2.88 -3.63
C LEU A 50 -1.88 2.68 -4.40
N GLU A 51 -0.78 3.12 -3.80
CA GLU A 51 0.57 2.87 -4.31
C GLU A 51 1.23 1.74 -3.50
N LEU A 52 1.87 0.80 -4.18
CA LEU A 52 2.50 -0.37 -3.61
C LEU A 52 4.02 -0.31 -3.74
N LYS A 53 4.70 -0.57 -2.63
CA LYS A 53 6.17 -0.62 -2.57
C LYS A 53 6.67 -1.77 -1.73
N VAL A 54 7.86 -2.24 -2.06
CA VAL A 54 8.56 -3.26 -1.28
C VAL A 54 9.88 -2.71 -0.75
N GLU A 55 10.07 -2.79 0.56
CA GLU A 55 11.31 -2.40 1.23
C GLU A 55 12.10 -3.63 1.71
N LYS A 56 13.43 -3.58 1.54
CA LYS A 56 14.31 -4.70 1.92
C LYS A 56 14.59 -4.78 3.43
N LYS A 57 14.47 -3.65 4.12
CA LYS A 57 14.79 -3.48 5.55
C LYS A 57 13.63 -2.76 6.24
N ILE A 58 13.64 -2.79 7.57
CA ILE A 58 12.72 -1.95 8.36
C ILE A 58 13.04 -0.49 8.03
N GLN A 59 12.03 0.28 7.68
CA GLN A 59 12.15 1.71 7.38
C GLN A 59 11.31 2.52 8.35
N ASP A 60 11.80 3.72 8.67
CA ASP A 60 11.01 4.70 9.39
C ASP A 60 9.90 5.27 8.48
N LYS A 61 8.71 5.49 9.04
CA LYS A 61 7.57 5.99 8.27
C LYS A 61 7.82 7.35 7.63
N ASN A 62 8.60 8.24 8.26
CA ASN A 62 8.96 9.53 7.66
C ASN A 62 9.89 9.35 6.46
N LEU A 63 10.78 8.35 6.49
CA LEU A 63 11.66 8.04 5.37
C LEU A 63 10.87 7.44 4.20
N ILE A 64 9.95 6.52 4.49
CA ILE A 64 9.01 5.99 3.49
C ILE A 64 8.21 7.13 2.87
N PHE A 65 7.61 7.99 3.70
CA PHE A 65 6.83 9.13 3.26
C PHE A 65 7.66 10.02 2.33
N LYS A 66 8.83 10.51 2.78
CA LYS A 66 9.71 11.37 1.97
C LYS A 66 10.12 10.73 0.64
N LYS A 67 10.30 9.40 0.61
CA LYS A 67 10.75 8.68 -0.57
C LYS A 67 9.65 8.53 -1.64
N TYR A 68 8.40 8.36 -1.24
CA TYR A 68 7.31 7.96 -2.14
C TYR A 68 6.14 8.95 -2.22
N LYS A 69 6.10 9.99 -1.36
CA LYS A 69 4.96 10.91 -1.28
C LYS A 69 4.66 11.59 -2.62
N ASP A 70 5.68 12.02 -3.35
CA ASP A 70 5.47 12.86 -4.54
C ASP A 70 4.72 12.09 -5.64
N GLN A 71 5.02 10.80 -5.80
CA GLN A 71 4.31 9.92 -6.72
C GLN A 71 2.84 9.71 -6.30
N LEU A 72 2.60 9.41 -5.03
CA LEU A 72 1.25 9.21 -4.51
C LEU A 72 0.39 10.48 -4.60
N ILE A 73 0.98 11.63 -4.26
CA ILE A 73 0.33 12.95 -4.32
C ILE A 73 -0.09 13.28 -5.75
N ASP A 74 0.81 13.04 -6.70
CA ASP A 74 0.54 13.25 -8.12
C ASP A 74 -0.64 12.39 -8.62
N TYR A 75 -0.74 11.13 -8.18
CA TYR A 75 -1.91 10.29 -8.45
C TYR A 75 -3.19 10.77 -7.76
N CYS A 76 -3.09 11.25 -6.52
CA CYS A 76 -4.22 11.86 -5.83
C CYS A 76 -4.76 13.07 -6.59
N TYR A 77 -3.89 13.95 -7.07
CA TYR A 77 -4.30 15.10 -7.88
C TYR A 77 -5.01 14.67 -9.17
N LYS A 78 -4.44 13.71 -9.90
CA LYS A 78 -5.01 13.22 -11.17
C LYS A 78 -6.35 12.51 -10.99
N LYS A 79 -6.58 11.89 -9.84
CA LYS A 79 -7.84 11.22 -9.49
C LYS A 79 -8.78 12.09 -8.65
N ASN A 80 -8.44 13.37 -8.42
CA ASN A 80 -9.19 14.29 -7.56
C ASN A 80 -9.51 13.68 -6.17
N SER A 81 -8.54 12.97 -5.59
CA SER A 81 -8.67 12.35 -4.26
C SER A 81 -7.96 13.20 -3.20
N LYS A 82 -8.57 13.30 -2.02
CA LYS A 82 -7.98 13.94 -0.82
C LYS A 82 -7.28 12.94 0.10
N ILE A 83 -7.29 11.65 -0.28
CA ILE A 83 -6.64 10.57 0.45
C ILE A 83 -5.86 9.71 -0.54
N GLY A 84 -4.62 9.40 -0.22
CA GLY A 84 -3.81 8.40 -0.91
C GLY A 84 -3.29 7.39 0.10
N ILE A 85 -3.19 6.12 -0.30
CA ILE A 85 -2.68 5.06 0.56
C ILE A 85 -1.36 4.54 -0.04
N LEU A 86 -0.31 4.56 0.76
CA LEU A 86 0.96 3.91 0.44
C LEU A 86 1.05 2.60 1.23
N CYS A 87 0.90 1.50 0.50
CA CYS A 87 1.02 0.16 1.02
C CYS A 87 2.48 -0.30 0.85
N VAL A 88 3.18 -0.57 1.95
CA VAL A 88 4.61 -0.94 1.93
C VAL A 88 4.82 -2.30 2.55
N TYR A 89 5.34 -3.25 1.79
CA TYR A 89 5.74 -4.54 2.33
C TYR A 89 7.21 -4.55 2.76
N GLU A 90 7.49 -4.91 4.02
CA GLU A 90 8.85 -5.00 4.56
C GLU A 90 9.38 -6.45 4.55
N ASN A 91 10.44 -6.70 3.78
CA ASN A 91 11.17 -7.98 3.71
C ASN A 91 12.14 -8.22 4.88
N SER A 92 11.98 -7.52 6.01
CA SER A 92 12.86 -7.61 7.17
C SER A 92 12.59 -8.85 8.05
N LYS A 93 13.40 -9.07 9.10
CA LYS A 93 13.19 -10.17 10.06
C LYS A 93 11.92 -9.93 10.87
N LYS A 94 10.92 -10.81 10.69
CA LYS A 94 9.52 -10.61 11.10
C LYS A 94 9.28 -10.80 12.61
N GLY A 95 8.64 -9.83 13.26
CA GLY A 95 8.09 -9.88 14.63
C GLY A 95 6.60 -10.28 14.66
N PRO A 96 6.00 -10.58 15.83
CA PRO A 96 4.65 -11.12 15.93
C PRO A 96 3.56 -10.06 15.63
N GLY A 97 2.73 -10.32 14.61
CA GLY A 97 1.45 -9.63 14.40
C GLY A 97 1.50 -8.21 13.82
N TYR A 98 0.30 -7.62 13.76
CA TYR A 98 0.04 -6.21 13.43
C TYR A 98 0.35 -5.32 14.64
N SER A 99 1.02 -4.19 14.41
CA SER A 99 1.14 -3.10 15.39
C SER A 99 0.41 -1.85 14.91
N LYS A 100 -0.15 -1.07 15.83
CA LYS A 100 -0.63 0.29 15.51
C LYS A 100 0.49 1.17 14.92
N ASP A 101 1.74 0.87 15.25
CA ASP A 101 2.91 1.55 14.71
C ASP A 101 3.14 1.27 13.22
N ASP A 102 2.47 0.27 12.64
CA ASP A 102 2.53 -0.04 11.21
C ASP A 102 1.70 0.93 10.37
N ILE A 103 0.91 1.80 11.02
CA ILE A 103 0.10 2.82 10.36
C ILE A 103 0.73 4.20 10.63
N GLY A 104 0.87 4.99 9.58
CA GLY A 104 1.23 6.41 9.66
C GLY A 104 0.26 7.26 8.87
N ILE A 105 -0.06 8.44 9.37
CA ILE A 105 -0.87 9.42 8.65
C ILE A 105 -0.03 10.69 8.53
N PHE A 106 0.19 11.10 7.29
CA PHE A 106 0.93 12.30 6.93
C PHE A 106 0.01 13.20 6.12
N LYS A 107 0.25 14.50 6.19
CA LYS A 107 -0.50 15.48 5.41
C LYS A 107 0.48 16.29 4.58
N GLU A 108 0.23 16.35 3.27
CA GLU A 108 0.88 17.29 2.37
C GLU A 108 -0.21 18.12 1.71
N GLU A 109 -0.15 19.44 1.88
CA GLU A 109 -1.18 20.36 1.37
C GLU A 109 -2.59 19.92 1.82
N ASP A 110 -3.45 19.56 0.88
CA ASP A 110 -4.82 19.09 1.14
C ASP A 110 -4.98 17.56 1.11
N ILE A 111 -3.91 16.81 0.91
CA ILE A 111 -3.94 15.36 0.72
C ILE A 111 -3.45 14.66 1.98
N ASN A 112 -4.25 13.71 2.47
CA ASN A 112 -3.86 12.82 3.56
C ASN A 112 -3.21 11.57 2.95
N CYS A 113 -1.93 11.36 3.27
CA CYS A 113 -1.18 10.18 2.89
C CYS A 113 -1.18 9.17 4.04
N VAL A 114 -1.89 8.06 3.86
CA VAL A 114 -1.93 6.97 4.82
C VAL A 114 -0.89 5.94 4.43
N ILE A 115 0.08 5.68 5.31
CA ILE A 115 1.09 4.64 5.11
C ILE A 115 0.68 3.41 5.90
N LEU A 116 0.59 2.28 5.20
CA LEU A 116 0.31 0.96 5.77
C LEU A 116 1.53 0.06 5.57
N ILE A 117 2.16 -0.35 6.66
CA ILE A 117 3.31 -1.26 6.62
C ILE A 117 2.84 -2.71 6.81
N PHE A 118 3.03 -3.52 5.78
CA PHE A 118 2.78 -4.95 5.80
C PHE A 118 4.05 -5.69 6.19
N ARG A 119 4.07 -6.14 7.45
CA ARG A 119 5.09 -7.08 7.94
C ARG A 119 4.57 -8.48 7.70
N GLY A 120 5.42 -9.45 7.34
CA GLY A 120 4.98 -10.80 6.92
C GLY A 120 4.29 -11.69 7.97
N ASN A 121 3.72 -11.11 9.03
CA ASN A 121 2.71 -11.69 9.92
C ASN A 121 1.38 -10.92 9.86
N PHE A 122 1.19 -10.02 8.89
CA PHE A 122 -0.06 -9.29 8.70
C PHE A 122 -1.22 -10.29 8.69
N PRO A 123 -2.29 -10.03 9.44
CA PRO A 123 -3.31 -11.02 9.73
C PRO A 123 -3.85 -11.65 8.44
N TYR A 124 -4.25 -12.91 8.59
CA TYR A 124 -5.02 -13.64 7.59
C TYR A 124 -6.18 -12.76 7.11
N SER A 125 -6.58 -12.89 5.84
CA SER A 125 -7.86 -12.35 5.38
C SER A 125 -8.90 -12.64 6.45
N SER A 126 -9.58 -11.59 6.96
CA SER A 126 -10.68 -11.79 7.89
C SER A 126 -11.63 -12.80 7.23
N LYS A 127 -11.86 -13.94 7.88
CA LYS A 127 -12.91 -14.86 7.45
C LYS A 127 -14.23 -14.10 7.68
N ILE A 128 -14.73 -13.47 6.62
CA ILE A 128 -16.10 -12.99 6.56
C ILE A 128 -16.97 -14.21 6.28
#